data_AF-A0A0D7A7J4-F1
#
_entry.id   AF-A0A0D7A7J4-F1
#
_cell.length_a   1.000
_cell.length_b   1.000
_cell.length_c   1.000
_cell.angle_alpha   90.00
_cell.angle_beta   90.00
_cell.angle_gamma   90.00
#
_symmetry.space_group_name_H-M   'P 1'
#
loop_
_entity.id
_entity.type
_entity.pdbx_description
1 polymer ?
#
loop_
_entity_poly.entity_id
_entity_poly.type
_entity_poly.pdbx_seq_one_letter_code
_entity_poly.pdbx_strand_id
1 'polypeptide(L)'
;PKTQQKVRSRAAAERREALDQAVTDWISRIHAEAEQLGEKFHLQGRWFLDKLYYGGQDLIHSRPSGNAYNAFYHNKAKELRELGVELPPGGVVALHNEYDEEYEALSKEQRAELVESLK
;
A
#
# COMPACT_ATOMS: atom_id res chain seq x y z
N PRO A 1 -0.05 28.07 -38.01
CA PRO A 1 0.02 26.61 -37.67
C PRO A 1 1.15 26.21 -36.71
N LYS A 2 2.41 26.61 -36.93
CA LYS A 2 3.55 26.27 -36.01
C LYS A 2 3.62 27.14 -34.74
N THR A 3 3.14 28.38 -34.80
CA THR A 3 3.16 29.33 -33.67
C THR A 3 2.15 28.98 -32.57
N GLN A 4 0.94 28.56 -32.94
CA GLN A 4 -0.09 28.10 -31.99
C GLN A 4 0.32 26.84 -31.22
N GLN A 5 1.11 25.96 -31.84
CA GLN A 5 1.57 24.71 -31.23
C GLN A 5 2.63 24.97 -30.14
N LYS A 6 3.56 25.92 -30.37
CA LYS A 6 4.55 26.37 -29.37
C LYS A 6 3.92 27.12 -28.19
N VAL A 7 2.88 27.91 -28.43
CA VAL A 7 2.14 28.61 -27.35
C VAL A 7 1.39 27.60 -26.48
N ARG A 8 0.77 26.58 -27.09
CA ARG A 8 0.10 25.49 -26.35
C ARG A 8 1.08 24.64 -25.55
N SER A 9 2.26 24.33 -26.07
CA SER A 9 3.27 23.56 -25.33
C SER A 9 3.84 24.34 -24.14
N ARG A 10 4.03 25.66 -24.30
CA ARG A 10 4.47 26.54 -23.22
C ARG A 10 3.40 26.68 -22.13
N ALA A 11 2.15 26.91 -22.51
CA ALA A 11 1.03 26.96 -21.56
C ALA A 11 0.82 25.62 -20.82
N ALA A 12 1.07 24.49 -21.49
CA ALA A 12 1.03 23.18 -20.84
C ALA A 12 2.18 22.98 -19.84
N ALA A 13 3.39 23.46 -20.16
CA ALA A 13 4.54 23.43 -19.25
C ALA A 13 4.32 24.33 -18.03
N GLU A 14 3.87 25.57 -18.24
CA GLU A 14 3.54 26.53 -17.17
C GLU A 14 2.44 25.99 -16.25
N ARG A 15 1.41 25.35 -16.83
CA ARG A 15 0.36 24.68 -16.04
C ARG A 15 0.90 23.51 -15.21
N ARG A 16 1.82 22.72 -15.77
CA ARG A 16 2.42 21.59 -15.06
C ARG A 16 3.28 22.07 -13.89
N GLU A 17 4.09 23.09 -14.11
CA GLU A 17 4.89 23.73 -13.06
C GLU A 17 4.01 24.29 -11.94
N ALA A 18 2.92 24.99 -12.29
CA ALA A 18 1.96 25.48 -11.30
C ALA A 18 1.28 24.35 -10.51
N LEU A 19 0.98 23.22 -11.15
CA LEU A 19 0.44 22.04 -10.47
C LEU A 19 1.47 21.41 -9.53
N ASP A 20 2.71 21.22 -9.99
CA ASP A 20 3.78 20.63 -9.19
C ASP A 20 4.08 21.51 -7.96
N GLN A 21 4.06 22.84 -8.12
CA GLN A 21 4.18 23.78 -7.01
C GLN A 21 3.00 23.68 -6.05
N ALA A 22 1.77 23.66 -6.56
CA ALA A 22 0.57 23.55 -5.72
C ALA A 22 0.55 22.24 -4.91
N VAL A 23 1.00 21.12 -5.50
CA VAL A 23 1.16 19.83 -4.81
C VAL A 23 2.22 19.93 -3.72
N THR A 24 3.36 20.55 -4.02
CA THR A 24 4.45 20.76 -3.03
C THR A 24 3.99 21.61 -1.84
N ASP A 25 3.29 22.71 -2.11
CA ASP A 25 2.74 23.61 -1.07
C ASP A 25 1.68 22.91 -0.22
N TRP A 26 0.86 22.06 -0.86
CA TRP A 26 -0.13 21.27 -0.16
C TRP A 26 0.51 20.22 0.78
N ILE A 27 1.49 19.46 0.30
CA ILE A 27 2.23 18.48 1.11
C ILE A 27 2.95 19.17 2.27
N SER A 28 3.57 20.32 2.03
CA SER A 28 4.27 21.08 3.08
C SER A 28 3.33 21.53 4.20
N ARG A 29 2.11 21.93 3.86
CA ARG A 29 1.07 22.28 4.86
C ARG A 29 0.63 21.07 5.69
N ILE A 30 0.47 19.90 5.06
CA ILE A 30 0.14 18.65 5.76
C ILE A 30 1.24 18.31 6.78
N HIS A 31 2.51 18.44 6.40
CA HIS A 31 3.63 18.19 7.32
C HIS A 31 3.65 19.17 8.48
N ALA A 32 3.43 20.46 8.22
CA ALA A 32 3.36 21.47 9.27
C ALA A 32 2.21 21.21 10.26
N GLU A 33 1.06 20.79 9.77
CA GLU A 33 -0.09 20.42 10.61
C GLU A 33 0.20 19.17 11.44
N ALA A 34 0.87 18.17 10.85
CA ALA A 34 1.28 16.97 11.59
C ALA A 34 2.22 17.31 12.76
N GLU A 35 3.18 18.22 12.57
CA GLU A 35 4.04 18.68 13.66
C GLU A 35 3.25 19.43 14.74
N GLN A 36 2.33 20.32 14.37
CA GLN A 36 1.45 21.00 15.34
C GLN A 36 0.59 20.03 16.15
N LEU A 37 0.09 18.97 15.52
CA LEU A 37 -0.63 17.90 16.21
C LEU A 37 0.30 17.10 17.13
N GLY A 38 1.54 16.86 16.70
CA GLY A 38 2.60 16.27 17.52
C GLY A 38 2.82 17.05 18.81
N GLU A 39 3.03 18.36 18.70
CA GLU A 39 3.18 19.27 19.85
C GLU A 39 1.94 19.23 20.76
N LYS A 40 0.74 19.33 20.18
CA LYS A 40 -0.54 19.36 20.92
C LYS A 40 -0.80 18.09 21.72
N PHE A 41 -0.44 16.94 21.18
CA PHE A 41 -0.74 15.63 21.78
C PHE A 41 0.48 14.94 22.39
N HIS A 42 1.63 15.61 22.46
CA HIS A 42 2.90 15.06 22.94
C HIS A 42 3.31 13.77 22.19
N LEU A 43 3.07 13.75 20.88
CA LEU A 43 3.46 12.69 19.97
C LEU A 43 4.43 13.24 18.91
N GLN A 44 5.09 12.37 18.17
CA GLN A 44 5.89 12.79 17.02
C GLN A 44 4.94 13.11 15.85
N GLY A 45 5.18 14.21 15.11
CA GLY A 45 4.39 14.54 13.91
C GLY A 45 4.37 13.40 12.89
N ARG A 46 5.47 12.64 12.81
CA ARG A 46 5.59 11.40 12.03
C ARG A 46 4.47 10.40 12.29
N TRP A 47 4.01 10.25 13.54
CA TRP A 47 2.94 9.34 13.90
C TRP A 47 1.63 9.68 13.17
N PHE A 48 1.30 10.98 13.05
CA PHE A 48 0.12 11.44 12.30
C PHE A 48 0.28 11.24 10.80
N LEU A 49 1.48 11.48 10.25
CA LEU A 49 1.78 11.22 8.85
C LEU A 49 1.64 9.73 8.51
N ASP A 50 2.15 8.85 9.37
CA ASP A 50 2.00 7.40 9.19
C ASP A 50 0.51 7.02 9.21
N LYS A 51 -0.30 7.60 10.11
CA LYS A 51 -1.76 7.39 10.09
C LYS A 51 -2.43 7.90 8.82
N LEU A 52 -2.01 9.06 8.30
CA LEU A 52 -2.54 9.62 7.06
C LEU A 52 -2.22 8.73 5.85
N TYR A 53 -0.97 8.29 5.71
CA TYR A 53 -0.55 7.52 4.54
C TYR A 53 -1.03 6.07 4.58
N TYR A 54 -0.89 5.39 5.72
CA TYR A 54 -1.33 4.00 5.84
C TYR A 54 -2.85 3.91 5.97
N GLY A 55 -3.50 4.79 6.73
CA GLY A 55 -4.96 4.86 6.76
C GLY A 55 -5.56 5.28 5.41
N GLY A 56 -4.85 6.11 4.65
CA GLY A 56 -5.20 6.45 3.27
C GLY A 56 -5.09 5.25 2.32
N GLN A 57 -4.13 4.34 2.53
CA GLN A 57 -4.06 3.10 1.75
C GLN A 57 -5.29 2.23 1.97
N ASP A 58 -5.80 2.13 3.20
CA ASP A 58 -7.03 1.38 3.49
C ASP A 58 -8.26 2.01 2.82
N LEU A 59 -8.29 3.34 2.68
CA LEU A 59 -9.39 4.07 2.03
C LEU A 59 -9.32 4.04 0.50
N ILE A 60 -8.12 4.10 -0.09
CA ILE A 60 -7.90 4.11 -1.55
C ILE A 60 -7.93 2.68 -2.11
N HIS A 61 -7.38 1.73 -1.36
CA HIS A 61 -7.31 0.33 -1.72
C HIS A 61 -8.18 -0.51 -0.80
N SER A 62 -9.40 -0.07 -0.50
CA SER A 62 -10.43 -0.89 0.16
C SER A 62 -10.84 -2.06 -0.76
N ARG A 63 -9.88 -2.94 -1.06
CA ARG A 63 -10.15 -4.26 -1.60
C ARG A 63 -10.78 -5.04 -0.44
N PRO A 64 -11.81 -5.86 -0.71
CA PRO A 64 -12.29 -6.79 0.29
C PRO A 64 -11.08 -7.56 0.83
N SER A 65 -11.04 -7.72 2.16
CA SER A 65 -9.94 -8.29 2.93
C SER A 65 -9.33 -9.51 2.23
N GLY A 66 -8.17 -9.29 1.60
CA GLY A 66 -7.34 -10.27 0.89
C GLY A 66 -8.06 -11.18 -0.12
N ASN A 67 -7.26 -11.93 -0.87
CA ASN A 67 -7.74 -13.02 -1.71
C ASN A 67 -7.25 -14.34 -1.09
N ALA A 68 -7.86 -15.46 -1.50
CA ALA A 68 -7.52 -16.80 -0.99
C ALA A 68 -6.01 -17.09 -1.09
N TYR A 69 -5.38 -16.57 -2.15
CA TYR A 69 -3.95 -16.68 -2.39
C TYR A 69 -3.14 -16.02 -1.27
N ASN A 70 -3.36 -14.73 -1.01
CA ASN A 70 -2.65 -14.01 0.05
C ASN A 70 -2.95 -14.61 1.44
N ALA A 71 -4.18 -15.07 1.67
CA ALA A 71 -4.55 -15.76 2.91
C ALA A 71 -3.73 -17.05 3.11
N PHE A 72 -3.65 -17.88 2.07
CA PHE A 72 -2.93 -19.15 2.11
C PHE A 72 -1.47 -18.95 2.48
N TYR A 73 -0.75 -18.07 1.77
CA TYR A 73 0.68 -17.89 2.00
C TYR A 73 0.99 -17.18 3.32
N HIS A 74 0.10 -16.31 3.79
CA HIS A 74 0.19 -15.74 5.14
C HIS A 74 0.04 -16.82 6.22
N ASN A 75 -0.97 -17.69 6.09
CA ASN A 75 -1.21 -18.80 7.02
C ASN A 75 -0.06 -19.81 6.99
N LYS A 76 0.42 -20.17 5.79
CA LYS A 76 1.56 -21.06 5.62
C LYS A 76 2.83 -20.51 6.27
N ALA A 77 3.10 -19.22 6.10
CA ALA A 77 4.23 -18.57 6.75
C ALA A 77 4.11 -18.59 8.28
N LYS A 78 2.89 -18.45 8.81
CA LYS A 78 2.62 -18.55 10.25
C LYS A 78 2.83 -19.97 10.76
N GLU A 79 2.29 -20.98 10.08
CA GLU A 79 2.48 -22.40 10.41
C GLU A 79 3.97 -22.77 10.45
N LEU A 80 4.73 -22.36 9.43
CA LEU A 80 6.17 -22.62 9.36
C LEU A 80 6.92 -22.01 10.56
N ARG A 81 6.58 -20.78 10.94
CA ARG A 81 7.18 -20.14 12.13
C ARG A 81 6.80 -20.84 13.42
N GLU A 82 5.55 -21.28 13.57
CA GLU A 82 5.11 -22.06 14.74
C GLU A 82 5.82 -23.41 14.85
N LEU A 83 6.20 -23.99 13.70
CA LEU A 83 7.05 -25.18 13.60
C LEU A 83 8.55 -24.88 13.77
N GLY A 84 8.95 -23.63 13.97
CA GLY A 84 10.34 -23.21 14.10
C GLY A 84 11.14 -23.20 12.80
N VAL A 85 10.46 -23.25 11.65
CA VAL A 85 11.08 -23.19 10.32
C VAL A 85 11.29 -21.73 9.92
N GLU A 86 12.53 -21.37 9.61
CA GLU A 86 12.85 -20.06 9.05
C GLU A 86 12.32 -19.93 7.63
N LEU A 87 11.76 -18.76 7.31
CA LEU A 87 11.26 -18.48 5.98
C LEU A 87 12.41 -18.26 4.98
N PRO A 88 12.23 -18.62 3.70
CA PRO A 88 13.25 -18.41 2.67
C PRO A 88 13.60 -16.92 2.47
N PRO A 89 14.80 -16.61 1.93
CA PRO A 89 15.19 -15.24 1.55
C PRO A 89 14.19 -14.67 0.53
N GLY A 90 13.36 -13.73 0.98
CA GLY A 90 12.19 -13.23 0.23
C GLY A 90 10.86 -13.35 0.99
N GLY A 91 10.87 -14.00 2.17
CA GLY A 91 9.73 -14.05 3.09
C GLY A 91 8.52 -14.77 2.48
N VAL A 92 7.32 -14.26 2.77
CA VAL A 92 6.05 -14.85 2.32
C VAL A 92 5.98 -14.98 0.78
N VAL A 93 6.60 -14.05 0.05
CA VAL A 93 6.60 -14.05 -1.43
C VAL A 93 7.44 -15.20 -1.99
N ALA A 94 8.50 -15.60 -1.30
CA ALA A 94 9.35 -16.71 -1.75
C ALA A 94 8.68 -18.09 -1.54
N LEU A 95 7.67 -18.18 -0.67
CA LEU A 95 6.90 -19.42 -0.46
C LEU A 95 6.12 -19.85 -1.69
N HIS A 96 5.83 -18.95 -2.62
CA HIS A 96 5.19 -19.29 -3.89
C HIS A 96 5.99 -20.33 -4.68
N ASN A 97 7.32 -20.29 -4.62
CA ASN A 97 8.12 -21.24 -5.39
C ASN A 97 8.02 -22.68 -4.87
N GLU A 98 7.63 -22.86 -3.61
CA GLU A 98 7.65 -24.16 -2.91
C GLU A 98 6.24 -24.70 -2.64
N TYR A 99 5.25 -23.82 -2.51
CA TYR A 99 3.91 -24.17 -2.01
C TYR A 99 2.77 -23.83 -2.99
N ASP A 100 3.07 -23.47 -4.23
CA ASP A 100 2.03 -23.16 -5.24
C ASP A 100 1.21 -24.39 -5.63
N GLU A 101 1.84 -25.56 -5.71
CA GLU A 101 1.11 -26.80 -5.95
C GLU A 101 0.11 -27.11 -4.84
N GLU A 102 0.46 -26.80 -3.58
CA GLU A 102 -0.46 -26.98 -2.44
C GLU A 102 -1.63 -26.00 -2.52
N TYR A 103 -1.39 -24.74 -2.90
CA TYR A 103 -2.46 -23.77 -3.13
C TYR A 103 -3.35 -24.19 -4.30
N GLU A 104 -2.77 -24.66 -5.41
CA GLU A 104 -3.53 -25.06 -6.58
C GLU A 104 -4.35 -26.32 -6.35
N ALA A 105 -3.91 -27.21 -5.45
CA ALA A 105 -4.67 -28.37 -5.00
C ALA A 105 -5.91 -28.03 -4.16
N LEU A 106 -6.03 -26.79 -3.65
CA LEU A 106 -7.20 -26.39 -2.87
C LEU A 106 -8.47 -26.36 -3.71
N SER A 107 -9.53 -26.96 -3.17
CA SER A 107 -10.87 -26.89 -3.74
C SER A 107 -11.43 -25.46 -3.68
N LYS A 108 -12.49 -25.20 -4.45
CA LYS A 108 -13.15 -23.89 -4.44
C LYS A 108 -13.69 -23.53 -3.05
N GLU A 109 -14.16 -24.53 -2.32
CA GLU A 109 -14.69 -24.41 -0.95
C GLU A 109 -13.57 -24.03 0.03
N GLN A 110 -12.42 -24.71 -0.04
CA GLN A 110 -11.26 -24.41 0.80
C GLN A 110 -10.69 -23.01 0.51
N ARG A 111 -10.65 -22.59 -0.76
CA ARG A 111 -10.26 -21.23 -1.13
C ARG A 111 -11.25 -20.18 -0.62
N ALA A 112 -12.54 -20.50 -0.54
CA ALA A 112 -13.55 -19.61 0.04
C ALA A 112 -13.40 -19.49 1.56
N GLU A 113 -13.12 -20.60 2.27
CA GLU A 113 -12.83 -20.59 3.71
C GLU A 113 -11.61 -19.73 4.05
N LEU A 114 -10.56 -19.77 3.21
CA LEU A 114 -9.40 -18.90 3.37
C LEU A 114 -9.75 -17.41 3.27
N VAL A 115 -10.65 -17.03 2.38
CA VAL A 115 -11.13 -15.63 2.26
C VAL A 115 -11.96 -15.23 3.48
N GLU A 116 -12.80 -16.14 4.01
CA GLU A 116 -13.55 -15.88 5.25
C GLU A 116 -12.62 -15.74 6.47
N SER A 117 -11.51 -16.48 6.52
CA SER A 117 -10.52 -16.37 7.62
C SER A 117 -9.79 -15.02 7.69
N LEU A 118 -9.93 -14.18 6.67
CA LEU A 118 -9.34 -12.83 6.60
C LEU A 118 -10.28 -11.73 7.13
N LYS A 119 -11.53 -12.06 7.50
CA LYS A 119 -12.48 -11.13 8.12
C LYS A 119 -12.36 -11.13 9.64
#